data_AF-A0AAC8TJI7-F1
#
_entry.id   AF-A0AAC8TJI7-F1
#
_cell.length_a   1.000
_cell.length_b   1.000
_cell.length_c   1.000
_cell.angle_alpha   90.00
_cell.angle_beta   90.00
_cell.angle_gamma   90.00
#
_symmetry.space_group_name_H-M   'P 1'
#
loop_
_entity.id
_entity.type
_entity.pdbx_description
1 polymer ?
#
loop_
_entity_poly.entity_id
_entity_poly.type
_entity_poly.pdbx_seq_one_letter_code
_entity_poly.pdbx_strand_id
1 'polypeptide(L)'
;MSPNAWRQIAHLPLETYQRIREELDAVAARMRPETPAPVPQRYVRPVETRSLLLENHIALYEVDPSRRRLTLREIARRSTQGG
;
A
#
# COMPACT_ATOMS: atom_id res chain seq x y z
N MET A 1 -2.66 7.02 6.22
CA MET A 1 -1.40 7.42 5.55
C MET A 1 -0.40 7.92 6.58
N SER A 2 0.89 7.70 6.38
CA SER A 2 1.93 8.33 7.20
C SER A 2 2.08 9.83 6.85
N PRO A 3 2.54 10.69 7.78
CA PRO A 3 2.84 12.10 7.48
C PRO A 3 3.94 12.30 6.43
N ASN A 4 4.82 11.31 6.25
CA ASN A 4 5.86 11.34 5.22
C ASN A 4 5.27 11.08 3.84
N ALA A 5 4.48 10.01 3.71
CA ALA A 5 3.78 9.67 2.48
C ALA A 5 2.85 10.79 2.01
N TRP A 6 2.20 11.51 2.95
CA TRP A 6 1.35 12.65 2.61
C TRP A 6 2.09 13.76 1.89
N ARG A 7 3.27 14.12 2.40
CA ARG A 7 4.14 15.10 1.74
C ARG A 7 4.63 14.60 0.38
N GLN A 8 5.01 13.33 0.28
CA GLN A 8 5.50 12.75 -0.96
C GLN A 8 4.41 12.73 -2.05
N ILE A 9 3.16 12.35 -1.72
CA ILE A 9 2.04 12.39 -2.67
C ILE A 9 1.83 13.79 -3.24
N ALA A 10 1.93 14.83 -2.42
CA ALA A 10 1.71 16.21 -2.85
C ALA A 10 2.69 16.67 -3.95
N HIS A 11 3.83 15.98 -4.09
CA HIS A 11 4.86 16.28 -5.09
C HIS A 11 4.87 15.28 -6.26
N LEU A 12 3.93 14.32 -6.31
CA LEU A 12 3.85 13.37 -7.41
C LEU A 12 3.10 13.93 -8.61
N PRO A 13 3.46 13.50 -9.84
CA PRO A 13 2.59 13.68 -10.99
C PRO A 13 1.21 13.07 -10.74
N LEU A 14 0.15 13.73 -11.22
CA LEU A 14 -1.23 13.29 -11.02
C LEU A 14 -1.46 11.84 -11.47
N GLU A 15 -0.91 11.46 -12.62
CA GLU A 15 -1.01 10.09 -13.15
C GLU A 15 -0.37 9.06 -12.20
N THR A 16 0.79 9.39 -11.61
CA THR A 16 1.45 8.50 -10.64
C THR A 16 0.60 8.34 -9.39
N TYR A 17 0.03 9.43 -8.88
CA TYR A 17 -0.90 9.37 -7.75
C TYR A 17 -2.14 8.51 -8.05
N GLN A 18 -2.74 8.67 -9.23
CA GLN A 18 -3.91 7.90 -9.64
C GLN A 18 -3.60 6.40 -9.67
N ARG A 19 -2.49 5.99 -10.29
CA ARG A 19 -2.07 4.58 -10.29
C ARG A 19 -1.82 4.05 -8.89
N ILE A 20 -1.14 4.80 -8.01
CA ILE A 20 -0.95 4.40 -6.60
C ILE A 20 -2.31 4.17 -5.94
N ARG A 21 -3.24 5.11 -6.13
CA ARG A 21 -4.57 5.01 -5.53
C ARG A 21 -5.35 3.80 -6.01
N GLU A 22 -5.38 3.54 -7.32
CA GLU A 22 -6.06 2.39 -7.91
C GLU A 22 -5.52 1.06 -7.36
N GLU A 23 -4.21 0.91 -7.30
CA GLU A 23 -3.57 -0.30 -6.78
C GLU A 23 -3.87 -0.50 -5.29
N LEU A 24 -3.80 0.58 -4.49
CA LEU A 24 -4.15 0.51 -3.07
C LEU A 24 -5.64 0.21 -2.85
N ASP A 25 -6.52 0.72 -3.70
CA ASP A 25 -7.96 0.44 -3.65
C ASP A 25 -8.24 -1.04 -3.99
N ALA A 26 -7.58 -1.59 -5.00
CA ALA A 26 -7.66 -3.01 -5.34
C ALA A 26 -7.19 -3.91 -4.18
N VAL A 27 -6.09 -3.54 -3.50
CA VAL A 27 -5.63 -4.26 -2.29
C VAL A 27 -6.66 -4.14 -1.16
N ALA A 28 -7.26 -2.96 -0.97
CA ALA A 28 -8.32 -2.76 0.02
C ALA A 28 -9.59 -3.57 -0.28
N ALA A 29 -9.97 -3.68 -1.56
CA ALA A 29 -11.09 -4.50 -1.99
C ALA A 29 -10.87 -5.98 -1.67
N ARG A 30 -9.65 -6.50 -1.91
CA ARG A 30 -9.27 -7.89 -1.56
C ARG A 30 -9.22 -8.19 -0.06
N MET A 31 -9.12 -7.16 0.79
CA MET A 31 -9.21 -7.31 2.25
C MET A 31 -10.65 -7.46 2.74
N ARG A 32 -11.66 -7.20 1.90
CA ARG A 32 -13.05 -7.47 2.27
C ARG A 32 -13.29 -8.98 2.19
N PRO A 33 -13.76 -9.63 3.27
CA PRO A 33 -14.10 -11.04 3.19
C PRO A 33 -15.33 -11.22 2.29
N GLU A 34 -15.21 -12.03 1.24
CA GLU A 34 -16.32 -12.41 0.36
C GLU A 34 -17.30 -13.38 1.05
N THR A 35 -16.93 -13.93 2.21
CA THR A 35 -17.77 -14.85 2.99
C THR A 35 -17.32 -14.81 4.45
N PRO A 36 -18.22 -14.80 5.45
CA PRO A 36 -17.84 -14.98 6.84
C PRO A 36 -17.49 -16.45 7.08
N ALA A 37 -16.35 -16.90 6.57
CA ALA A 37 -15.77 -18.15 7.05
C ALA A 37 -15.31 -17.90 8.50
N PRO A 38 -15.68 -18.75 9.47
CA PRO A 38 -15.22 -18.64 10.84
C PRO A 38 -13.71 -18.90 10.85
N VAL A 39 -12.92 -17.84 10.73
CA VAL A 39 -11.48 -17.92 10.88
C VAL A 39 -11.21 -18.18 12.37
N PRO A 40 -10.51 -19.26 12.75
CA PRO A 40 -10.21 -19.53 14.15
C PRO A 40 -9.51 -18.31 14.76
N GLN A 41 -10.06 -17.80 15.85
CA GLN A 41 -9.68 -16.53 16.52
C GLN A 41 -8.22 -16.45 16.99
N ARG A 42 -7.41 -17.49 16.76
CA ARG A 42 -5.99 -17.59 17.16
C ARG A 42 -4.99 -17.15 16.09
N TYR A 43 -5.39 -16.93 14.84
CA TYR A 43 -4.47 -16.45 13.80
C TYR A 43 -4.49 -14.93 13.70
N VAL A 44 -3.70 -14.26 14.54
CA VAL A 44 -3.33 -12.86 14.32
C VAL A 44 -2.38 -12.86 13.13
N ARG A 45 -2.84 -12.41 11.95
CA ARG A 45 -1.92 -12.20 10.82
C ARG A 45 -1.02 -11.01 11.15
N PRO A 46 0.31 -11.14 10.98
CA PRO A 46 1.22 -10.02 11.23
C PRO A 46 0.94 -8.88 10.26
N VAL A 47 1.36 -7.67 10.64
CA VAL A 47 1.40 -6.54 9.71
C VAL A 47 2.44 -6.85 8.64
N GLU A 48 2.04 -6.79 7.38
CA GLU A 48 2.90 -7.07 6.24
C GLU A 48 3.30 -5.76 5.56
N THR A 49 4.60 -5.53 5.40
CA THR A 49 5.10 -4.43 4.56
C THR A 49 5.25 -4.93 3.12
N ARG A 50 4.62 -4.22 2.19
CA ARG A 50 4.64 -4.52 0.76
C ARG A 50 5.09 -3.29 -0.03
N SER A 51 5.60 -3.55 -1.23
CA SER A 51 5.99 -2.52 -2.18
C SER A 51 5.14 -2.61 -3.44
N LEU A 52 4.82 -1.45 -4.00
CA LEU A 52 4.25 -1.30 -5.33
C LEU A 52 5.33 -0.65 -6.21
N LEU A 53 5.70 -1.33 -7.27
CA LEU A 53 6.65 -0.83 -8.26
C LEU A 53 5.88 -0.12 -9.38
N LEU A 54 6.21 1.15 -9.57
CA LEU A 54 5.79 1.97 -10.70
C LEU A 54 7.02 2.26 -11.56
N GLU A 55 6.80 2.80 -12.76
CA GLU A 55 7.88 3.06 -13.72
C GLU A 55 9.06 3.82 -13.08
N ASN A 56 8.76 4.94 -12.41
CA ASN A 56 9.77 5.81 -11.80
C ASN A 56 9.68 5.89 -10.27
N HIS A 57 8.78 5.12 -9.64
CA HIS A 57 8.51 5.24 -8.21
C HIS A 57 8.33 3.88 -7.53
N ILE A 58 8.64 3.82 -6.25
CA ILE A 58 8.35 2.68 -5.38
C ILE A 58 7.48 3.22 -4.24
N ALA A 59 6.28 2.67 -4.08
CA ALA A 59 5.40 2.98 -2.96
C ALA A 59 5.45 1.85 -1.93
N LEU A 60 5.87 2.15 -0.71
CA LEU A 60 5.88 1.23 0.42
C LEU A 60 4.61 1.41 1.25
N TYR A 61 3.89 0.30 1.49
CA TYR A 61 2.67 0.30 2.27
C TYR A 61 2.63 -0.88 3.23
N GLU A 62 1.98 -0.66 4.37
CA GLU A 62 1.70 -1.68 5.37
C GLU A 62 0.25 -2.15 5.26
N VAL A 63 0.06 -3.46 5.33
CA VAL A 63 -1.25 -4.10 5.42
C VAL A 63 -1.39 -4.67 6.83
N ASP A 64 -2.40 -4.19 7.56
CA ASP A 64 -2.80 -4.71 8.86
C ASP A 64 -4.12 -5.47 8.67
N PRO A 65 -4.09 -6.81 8.52
CA PRO A 65 -5.28 -7.61 8.27
C PRO A 65 -6.21 -7.64 9.48
N SER A 66 -5.65 -7.56 10.69
CA SER A 66 -6.39 -7.55 11.96
C SER A 66 -7.25 -6.30 12.10
N ARG A 67 -6.71 -5.13 11.71
CA ARG A 67 -7.44 -3.85 11.72
C ARG A 67 -8.07 -3.50 10.38
N ARG A 68 -7.97 -4.39 9.38
CA ARG A 68 -8.40 -4.17 7.98
C ARG A 68 -7.94 -2.81 7.45
N ARG A 69 -6.67 -2.48 7.73
CA ARG A 69 -6.13 -1.15 7.50
C ARG A 69 -4.93 -1.23 6.57
N LEU A 70 -4.98 -0.40 5.52
CA LEU A 70 -3.83 -0.12 4.69
C LEU A 70 -3.21 1.21 5.10
N THR A 71 -1.89 1.24 5.24
CA THR A 71 -1.16 2.48 5.51
C THR A 71 -0.03 2.64 4.52
N LEU A 72 -0.17 3.60 3.59
CA LEU A 72 0.96 4.05 2.78
C LEU A 72 2.00 4.74 3.68
N ARG A 73 3.24 4.24 3.63
CA ARG A 73 4.35 4.63 4.52
C ARG A 73 5.31 5.59 3.83
N GLU A 74 5.69 5.28 2.60
CA GLU A 74 6.68 6.04 1.85
C GLU A 74 6.48 5.88 0.35
N ILE A 75 6.88 6.89 -0.41
CA ILE A 75 7.00 6.86 -1.87
C ILE A 75 8.38 7.39 -2.22
N ALA A 76 9.23 6.50 -2.71
CA ALA A 76 10.57 6.83 -3.17
C ALA A 76 10.58 6.92 -4.70
N ARG A 77 11.39 7.82 -5.27
CA ARG A 77 11.72 7.72 -6.69
C ARG A 77 12.64 6.52 -6.89
N ARG A 78 12.46 5.80 -7.98
CA ARG A 78 13.45 4.82 -8.42
C ARG A 78 14.67 5.60 -8.89
N SER A 79 15.72 5.59 -8.09
CA SER A 79 17.04 5.93 -8.58
C SER A 79 17.36 4.92 -9.68
N THR A 80 17.34 5.35 -10.94
CA THR A 80 18.00 4.60 -12.02
C THR A 80 19.50 4.67 -11.74
N GLN A 81 19.98 3.85 -10.81
CA GLN A 81 21.40 3.72 -10.55
C GLN A 81 21.98 2.79 -11.63
N GLY A 82 22.40 3.40 -12.73
CA GLY A 82 23.56 3.03 -13.55
C GLY A 82 23.47 1.80 -14.46
N GLY A 83 23.75 2.04 -15.74
CA GLY A 83 24.03 1.04 -16.79
C GLY A 83 23.95 1.68 -18.15
#